data_AF-A0A800C7P9-F1
#
_entry.id   AF-A0A800C7P9-F1
#
_cell.length_a   1.000
_cell.length_b   1.000
_cell.length_c   1.000
_cell.angle_alpha   90.00
_cell.angle_beta   90.00
_cell.angle_gamma   90.00
#
_symmetry.space_group_name_H-M   'P 1'
#
loop_
_entity.id
_entity.type
_entity.pdbx_description
1 polymer ?
#
loop_
_entity_poly.entity_id
_entity_poly.type
_entity_poly.pdbx_seq_one_letter_code
_entity_poly.pdbx_strand_id
1 'polypeptide(L)'
;MAASPVLINLLSQEERSCLIRPITDEEEKVEVLDDLVNLHRPDRRLLFHVGDTMGDFAAIRHTAELGGTGIAFNPNKPLKKSISGLSRDLRKRICEIEFGVDAKPDYTGVGDIIKDSVWKVHKTGI
;
A
#
# COMPACT_ATOMS: atom_id res chain seq x y z
N MET A 1 2.28 14.88 -19.45
CA MET A 1 2.06 13.52 -19.98
C MET A 1 0.63 13.13 -19.63
N ALA A 2 -0.23 12.91 -20.62
CA ALA A 2 -1.61 12.51 -20.38
C ALA A 2 -1.66 11.01 -20.04
N ALA A 3 -2.33 10.65 -18.95
CA ALA A 3 -2.59 9.26 -18.60
C ALA A 3 -3.39 8.57 -19.72
N SER A 4 -3.14 7.28 -19.95
CA SER A 4 -3.87 6.49 -20.97
C SER A 4 -5.38 6.59 -20.74
N PRO A 5 -6.22 6.77 -21.79
CA PRO A 5 -7.67 6.79 -21.65
C PRO A 5 -8.24 5.53 -20.96
N VAL A 6 -7.56 4.39 -21.10
CA VAL A 6 -7.90 3.14 -20.41
C VAL A 6 -7.60 3.24 -18.92
N LEU A 7 -6.48 3.86 -18.54
CA LEU A 7 -6.11 4.10 -17.15
C LEU A 7 -7.07 5.12 -16.51
N ILE A 8 -7.46 6.17 -17.23
CA ILE A 8 -8.45 7.15 -16.77
C ILE A 8 -9.81 6.48 -16.57
N ASN A 9 -10.22 5.60 -17.49
CA ASN A 9 -11.50 4.89 -17.36
C ASN A 9 -11.49 3.90 -16.18
N LEU A 10 -10.39 3.15 -16.00
CA LEU A 10 -10.17 2.29 -14.82
C LEU A 10 -10.21 3.11 -13.52
N LEU A 11 -9.42 4.18 -13.45
CA LEU A 11 -9.40 5.08 -12.28
C LEU A 11 -10.76 5.70 -12.02
N SER A 12 -11.54 6.05 -13.04
CA SER A 12 -12.88 6.62 -12.87
C SER A 12 -13.95 5.60 -12.43
N GLN A 13 -13.79 4.33 -12.81
CA GLN A 13 -14.63 3.24 -12.33
C GLN A 13 -14.25 2.84 -10.91
N GLU A 14 -12.95 2.85 -10.60
CA GLU A 14 -12.42 2.63 -9.26
C GLU A 14 -12.73 3.80 -8.32
N GLU A 15 -12.71 5.06 -8.75
CA GLU A 15 -13.10 6.23 -7.93
C GLU A 15 -14.54 6.10 -7.39
N ARG A 16 -15.44 5.47 -8.14
CA ARG A 16 -16.80 5.13 -7.65
C ARG A 16 -16.81 3.98 -6.64
N SER A 17 -15.79 3.14 -6.63
CA SER A 17 -15.53 2.07 -5.65
C SER A 17 -14.69 2.54 -4.45
N CYS A 18 -13.87 3.59 -4.62
CA CYS A 18 -12.88 4.06 -3.65
C CYS A 18 -13.49 4.80 -2.45
N LEU A 19 -14.82 4.88 -2.37
CA LEU A 19 -15.54 5.23 -1.16
C LEU A 19 -16.67 4.22 -0.97
N ILE A 20 -16.33 2.96 -0.61
CA ILE A 20 -17.31 2.05 0.03
C ILE A 20 -17.99 2.80 1.19
N ARG A 21 -17.23 3.66 1.88
CA ARG A 21 -17.69 4.63 2.87
C ARG A 21 -16.67 5.76 3.08
N PRO A 22 -17.07 6.89 3.70
CA PRO A 22 -16.13 7.87 4.26
C PRO A 22 -15.21 7.21 5.29
N ILE A 23 -13.93 7.56 5.30
CA ILE A 23 -12.96 7.13 6.32
C ILE A 23 -12.92 8.21 7.40
N THR A 24 -13.41 7.89 8.59
CA THR A 24 -13.57 8.79 9.74
C THR A 24 -12.46 8.63 10.78
N ASP A 25 -11.80 7.46 10.81
CA ASP A 25 -10.65 7.18 11.66
C ASP A 25 -9.59 6.28 10.99
N GLU A 26 -8.48 6.07 11.69
CA GLU A 26 -7.32 5.32 11.19
C GLU A 26 -7.59 3.80 11.11
N GLU A 27 -8.50 3.26 11.93
CA GLU A 27 -8.87 1.84 11.94
C GLU A 27 -9.81 1.51 10.79
N GLU A 28 -10.67 2.44 10.36
CA GLU A 28 -11.53 2.24 9.19
C GLU A 28 -10.75 1.96 7.89
N LYS A 29 -9.47 2.40 7.79
CA LYS A 29 -8.60 2.01 6.66
C LYS A 29 -8.34 0.50 6.61
N VAL A 30 -8.27 -0.15 7.78
CA VAL A 30 -8.12 -1.61 7.89
C VAL A 30 -9.39 -2.29 7.39
N GLU A 31 -10.55 -1.79 7.81
CA GLU A 31 -11.83 -2.37 7.42
C GLU A 31 -12.11 -2.21 5.92
N VAL A 32 -11.82 -1.04 5.34
CA VAL A 32 -11.89 -0.83 3.88
C VAL A 32 -10.97 -1.79 3.13
N LEU A 33 -9.78 -2.05 3.67
CA LEU A 33 -8.84 -3.01 3.08
C LEU A 33 -9.41 -4.43 3.13
N ASP A 34 -9.98 -4.85 4.24
CA ASP A 34 -10.65 -6.16 4.37
C ASP A 34 -11.85 -6.29 3.42
N ASP A 35 -12.66 -5.25 3.30
CA ASP A 35 -13.80 -5.21 2.36
C ASP A 35 -13.33 -5.42 0.91
N LEU A 36 -12.27 -4.73 0.49
CA LEU A 36 -11.69 -4.88 -0.86
C LEU A 36 -11.07 -6.26 -1.08
N VAL A 37 -10.35 -6.79 -0.08
CA VAL A 37 -9.78 -8.15 -0.13
C VAL A 37 -10.90 -9.19 -0.24
N ASN A 38 -11.99 -9.03 0.50
CA ASN A 38 -13.13 -9.94 0.45
C ASN A 38 -13.87 -9.88 -0.88
N LEU A 39 -14.04 -8.67 -1.43
CA LEU A 39 -14.75 -8.43 -2.68
C LEU A 39 -13.97 -8.97 -3.90
N HIS A 40 -12.66 -8.69 -3.97
CA HIS A 40 -11.85 -9.00 -5.14
C HIS A 40 -11.04 -10.28 -5.03
N ARG A 41 -10.86 -10.80 -3.80
CA ARG A 41 -10.06 -12.00 -3.48
C ARG A 41 -8.72 -12.03 -4.20
N PRO A 42 -7.90 -10.98 -4.09
CA PRO A 42 -6.60 -10.95 -4.75
C PRO A 42 -5.67 -12.03 -4.18
N ASP A 43 -4.63 -12.40 -4.93
CA ASP A 43 -3.48 -13.07 -4.33
C ASP A 43 -2.92 -12.16 -3.22
N ARG A 44 -2.76 -12.70 -2.01
CA ARG A 44 -2.30 -11.94 -0.84
C ARG A 44 -0.97 -11.21 -1.08
N ARG A 45 -0.12 -11.74 -1.97
CA ARG A 45 1.18 -11.13 -2.36
C ARG A 45 1.01 -9.91 -3.25
N LEU A 46 -0.18 -9.69 -3.80
CA LEU A 46 -0.56 -8.54 -4.63
C LEU A 46 -1.40 -7.51 -3.84
N LEU A 47 -1.37 -7.59 -2.51
CA LEU A 47 -1.94 -6.59 -1.63
C LEU A 47 -0.89 -5.53 -1.27
N PHE A 48 -1.25 -4.26 -1.43
CA PHE A 48 -0.38 -3.13 -1.12
C PHE A 48 -1.15 -2.06 -0.37
N HIS A 49 -0.50 -1.42 0.60
CA HIS A 49 -1.00 -0.20 1.22
C HIS A 49 0.14 0.80 1.31
N VAL A 50 -0.10 2.02 0.84
CA VAL A 50 0.90 3.11 0.81
C VAL A 50 0.44 4.20 1.76
N GLY A 51 1.33 4.63 2.65
CA GLY A 51 1.04 5.71 3.58
C GLY A 51 2.30 6.38 4.11
N ASP A 52 2.17 7.57 4.68
CA ASP A 52 3.28 8.43 5.08
C ASP A 52 3.17 8.89 6.55
N THR A 53 1.99 8.75 7.16
CA THR A 53 1.71 9.24 8.50
C THR A 53 1.40 8.12 9.49
N MET A 54 1.36 8.45 10.77
CA MET A 54 0.96 7.50 11.81
C MET A 54 -0.44 6.92 11.54
N GLY A 55 -1.33 7.69 10.92
CA GLY A 55 -2.68 7.23 10.59
C GLY A 55 -2.77 6.23 9.45
N ASP A 56 -1.64 5.83 8.88
CA ASP A 56 -1.56 4.71 7.94
C ASP A 56 -0.98 3.45 8.59
N PHE A 57 -0.46 3.56 9.82
CA PHE A 57 0.28 2.47 10.46
C PHE A 57 -0.56 1.20 10.61
N ALA A 58 -1.83 1.33 11.02
CA ALA A 58 -2.73 0.20 11.20
C ALA A 58 -2.92 -0.58 9.90
N ALA A 59 -3.16 0.12 8.78
CA ALA A 59 -3.37 -0.49 7.48
C ALA A 59 -2.06 -1.02 6.85
N ILE A 60 -0.92 -0.35 7.05
CA ILE A 60 0.42 -0.85 6.66
C ILE A 60 0.72 -2.18 7.37
N ARG A 61 0.52 -2.22 8.70
CA ARG A 61 0.74 -3.43 9.51
C ARG A 61 -0.20 -4.54 9.08
N HIS A 62 -1.49 -4.25 8.95
CA HIS A 62 -2.51 -5.24 8.56
C HIS A 62 -2.22 -5.84 7.17
N THR A 63 -1.82 -5.00 6.22
CA THR A 63 -1.38 -5.47 4.89
C THR A 63 -0.23 -6.46 4.98
N ALA A 64 0.79 -6.16 5.80
CA ALA A 64 1.92 -7.06 6.02
C ALA A 64 1.49 -8.38 6.70
N GLU A 65 0.56 -8.31 7.66
CA GLU A 65 -0.01 -9.49 8.36
C GLU A 65 -0.78 -10.41 7.41
N LEU A 66 -1.52 -9.85 6.46
CA LEU A 66 -2.21 -10.60 5.41
C LEU A 66 -1.26 -11.22 4.38
N GLY A 67 0.02 -10.88 4.41
CA GLY A 67 1.04 -11.39 3.49
C GLY A 67 1.31 -10.50 2.28
N GLY A 68 0.73 -9.29 2.26
CA GLY A 68 1.01 -8.24 1.29
C GLY A 68 2.28 -7.45 1.62
N THR A 69 2.39 -6.28 1.00
CA THR A 69 3.50 -5.34 1.21
C THR A 69 2.98 -3.98 1.67
N GLY A 70 3.35 -3.58 2.88
CA GLY A 70 3.14 -2.21 3.36
C GLY A 70 4.24 -1.29 2.82
N ILE A 71 3.89 -0.08 2.39
CA ILE A 71 4.85 0.89 1.84
C ILE A 71 4.73 2.18 2.64
N ALA A 72 5.76 2.46 3.43
CA ALA A 72 5.90 3.70 4.18
C ALA A 72 6.63 4.72 3.29
N PHE A 73 5.89 5.65 2.71
CA PHE A 73 6.38 6.60 1.71
C PHE A 73 6.71 7.94 2.36
N ASN A 74 8.00 8.27 2.44
CA ASN A 74 8.56 9.37 3.22
C ASN A 74 7.97 9.47 4.64
N PRO A 75 8.05 8.39 5.44
CA PRO A 75 7.28 8.29 6.66
C PRO A 75 7.73 9.30 7.72
N ASN A 76 6.77 9.88 8.42
CA ASN A 76 7.09 10.75 9.55
C ASN A 76 7.73 9.98 10.71
N LYS A 77 8.38 10.70 11.65
CA LYS A 77 9.08 10.07 12.78
C LYS A 77 8.19 9.13 13.61
N PRO A 78 6.93 9.48 13.95
CA PRO A 78 6.02 8.56 14.62
C PRO A 78 5.82 7.23 13.87
N LEU A 79 5.52 7.28 12.56
CA LEU A 79 5.31 6.10 11.75
C LEU A 79 6.56 5.20 11.73
N LYS A 80 7.75 5.79 11.49
CA LYS A 80 9.03 5.06 11.52
C LYS A 80 9.24 4.34 12.86
N LYS A 81 8.98 5.02 13.98
CA LYS A 81 9.12 4.44 15.31
C LYS A 81 8.18 3.25 15.49
N SER A 82 6.93 3.38 15.10
CA SER A 82 5.94 2.29 15.19
C SER A 82 6.32 1.09 14.32
N ILE A 83 6.78 1.32 13.08
CA ILE A 83 7.28 0.26 12.19
C ILE A 83 8.49 -0.46 12.82
N SER A 84 9.44 0.30 13.40
CA SER A 84 10.64 -0.28 14.03
C SER A 84 10.34 -1.22 15.21
N GLY A 85 9.21 -1.01 15.90
CA GLY A 85 8.74 -1.84 17.00
C GLY A 85 8.12 -3.17 16.57
N LEU A 86 7.88 -3.38 15.27
CA LEU A 86 7.32 -4.63 14.77
C LEU A 86 8.34 -5.77 14.74
N SER A 87 7.81 -7.00 14.75
CA SER A 87 8.62 -8.21 14.60
C SER A 87 9.43 -8.18 13.31
N ARG A 88 10.58 -8.88 13.30
CA ARG A 88 11.45 -8.92 12.11
C ARG A 88 10.72 -9.43 10.88
N ASP A 89 9.79 -10.38 11.03
CA ASP A 89 9.09 -10.99 9.91
C ASP A 89 8.03 -10.07 9.31
N LEU A 90 7.35 -9.25 10.12
CA LEU A 90 6.47 -8.20 9.61
C LEU A 90 7.27 -7.09 8.94
N ARG A 91 8.38 -6.64 9.53
CA ARG A 91 9.22 -5.59 8.94
C ARG A 91 9.77 -5.95 7.57
N LYS A 92 10.06 -7.22 7.29
CA LYS A 92 10.49 -7.68 5.94
C LYS A 92 9.43 -7.47 4.85
N ARG A 93 8.17 -7.26 5.24
CA ARG A 93 7.04 -7.00 4.34
C ARG A 93 6.66 -5.52 4.29
N ILE A 94 7.45 -4.67 4.94
CA ILE A 94 7.24 -3.22 4.94
C ILE A 94 8.47 -2.59 4.27
N CYS A 95 8.21 -1.81 3.22
CA CYS A 95 9.24 -1.06 2.51
C CYS A 95 9.17 0.41 2.92
N GLU A 96 10.29 0.97 3.36
CA GLU A 96 10.42 2.40 3.62
C GLU A 96 11.08 3.07 2.41
N ILE A 97 10.40 4.05 1.82
CA ILE A 97 10.95 4.89 0.75
C ILE A 97 11.20 6.26 1.34
N GLU A 98 12.44 6.73 1.38
CA GLU A 98 12.78 8.04 1.90
C GLU A 98 13.35 8.94 0.80
N PHE A 99 12.98 10.21 0.84
CA PHE A 99 13.58 11.24 0.00
C PHE A 99 13.77 12.52 0.82
N GLY A 100 14.69 13.38 0.37
CA GLY A 100 15.02 14.61 1.09
C GLY A 100 13.82 15.57 1.20
N VAL A 101 13.83 16.43 2.22
CA VAL A 101 12.75 17.40 2.49
C VAL A 101 12.46 18.32 1.30
N ASP A 102 13.50 18.63 0.50
CA ASP A 102 13.40 19.48 -0.69
C ASP A 102 13.25 18.70 -2.00
N ALA A 103 13.20 17.37 -1.93
CA ALA A 103 13.01 16.52 -3.09
C ALA A 103 11.51 16.43 -3.44
N LYS A 104 11.19 16.46 -4.73
CA LYS A 104 9.83 16.16 -5.19
C LYS A 104 9.52 14.69 -4.89
N PRO A 105 8.27 14.35 -4.52
CA PRO A 105 7.86 12.97 -4.36
C PRO A 105 8.20 12.14 -5.60
N ASP A 106 8.99 11.09 -5.41
CA ASP A 106 9.37 10.16 -6.45
C ASP A 106 8.67 8.81 -6.24
N TYR A 107 7.58 8.62 -7.00
CA TYR A 107 6.76 7.41 -6.92
C TYR A 107 7.34 6.24 -7.71
N THR A 108 8.48 6.40 -8.40
CA THR A 108 9.11 5.29 -9.14
C THR A 108 9.45 4.12 -8.21
N GLY A 109 9.94 4.41 -7.01
CA GLY A 109 10.22 3.38 -6.00
C GLY A 109 8.99 2.58 -5.58
N VAL A 110 7.81 3.21 -5.50
CA VAL A 110 6.54 2.51 -5.24
C VAL A 110 6.20 1.59 -6.42
N GLY A 111 6.32 2.10 -7.65
CA GLY A 111 6.08 1.34 -8.87
C GLY A 111 7.01 0.13 -9.00
N ASP A 112 8.29 0.28 -8.66
CA ASP A 112 9.27 -0.80 -8.69
C ASP A 112 8.94 -1.92 -7.69
N ILE A 113 8.53 -1.58 -6.46
CA ILE A 113 8.08 -2.55 -5.46
C ILE A 113 6.88 -3.36 -5.98
N ILE A 114 5.87 -2.67 -6.52
CA ILE A 114 4.66 -3.31 -7.04
C ILE A 114 5.01 -4.23 -8.21
N LYS A 115 5.81 -3.73 -9.17
CA LYS A 115 6.26 -4.48 -10.35
C LYS A 115 7.03 -5.74 -9.96
N ASP A 116 7.94 -5.65 -8.99
CA ASP A 116 8.73 -6.78 -8.51
C ASP A 116 7.83 -7.85 -7.85
N SER A 117 6.86 -7.43 -7.05
CA SER A 117 5.90 -8.34 -6.42
C SER A 117 5.02 -9.04 -7.47
N VAL A 118 4.49 -8.30 -8.45
CA VAL A 118 3.72 -8.87 -9.58
C VAL A 118 4.56 -9.89 -10.35
N TRP A 119 5.81 -9.54 -10.67
CA TRP A 119 6.71 -10.42 -11.42
C TRP A 119 7.06 -11.70 -10.65
N LYS A 120 7.30 -11.60 -9.34
CA LYS A 120 7.54 -12.77 -8.46
C LYS A 120 6.32 -13.69 -8.43
N VAL A 121 5.12 -13.13 -8.24
CA VAL A 121 3.87 -13.90 -8.24
C VAL A 121 3.72 -14.65 -9.56
N HIS A 122 3.88 -13.96 -10.69
CA HIS A 122 3.75 -14.56 -12.02
C HIS A 122 4.78 -15.67 -12.27
N LYS A 123 6.04 -15.48 -11.86
CA LYS A 123 7.10 -16.50 -11.99
C LYS A 123 6.91 -17.72 -11.10
N THR A 124 6.31 -17.56 -9.93
CA THR A 124 6.00 -18.68 -9.01
C THR A 124 4.69 -19.40 -9.34
N GLY A 125 3.95 -18.93 -10.34
CA GLY A 125 2.68 -19.50 -10.80
C GLY A 125 2.80 -20.53 -11.93
N ILE A 126 4.00 -21.09 -12.15
CA ILE A 126 4.27 -22.23 -13.05
C ILE A 126 4.71 -23.42 -12.21
#